data_AF-A0A1E1MTK1-F1
#
_entry.id   AF-A0A1E1MTK1-F1
#
_cell.length_a   1.000
_cell.length_b   1.000
_cell.length_c   1.000
_cell.angle_alpha   90.00
_cell.angle_beta   90.00
_cell.angle_gamma   90.00
#
_symmetry.space_group_name_H-M   'P 1'
#
loop_
_entity.id
_entity.type
_entity.pdbx_description
1 polymer ?
#
loop_
_entity_poly.entity_id
_entity_poly.type
_entity_poly.pdbx_seq_one_letter_code
_entity_poly.pdbx_strand_id
1 'polypeptide(L)'
;MFFLSVLRYTLLAIIPPCSILTTYLYLYPVFHLCAFPSPEHNPRSEYINTLRHHAPYSSQNGSKVAPFRLLALGDPQLEGDSSIEYVDAASFPHLTKFWKDVVLRNGTKNNPLQLLRQSLHDLVDFYLDDVPKALEVWRKRLDHVGNDYYLGHIYRTMHWWTAPTHVTVLGDLVGSQWIDDDEFKARGWRYWNRVFKGGVKVSDEIASQPSEEFNNTLVLGEDAPAWKKRIINVAGNHDVGYAGDLSPERVTRFEKVFGKANYELRFQLPLESANIIVEGGITRPIPELRIVVFNDMNLDTPVGSQEMQDETYGFLNRVITTSHDVTREALFTLLLTHIPMYKEAGICVDGPFFDFFKGNFGNGVKEQNHLSMDASKGFLEGIYGKNGNPDVPGGGFGRNGVILTGHDHEGCNVYHYVNHSNPMRQWEATTWPKAIDADIVDQPGMPGLREITVQSMMGGFAGNAGLMSLWFDESIWEWQFEFTNCGLGTQHIWWLVHILDLIALGIGLVYGCIVLYQHVTRPEIHAKSGMMGNGNAKKPQEKKTVQNGDAFQNKPILDTATNPGVHVTGNRSLRTELSMMSLDSGSRL
;
A
#
# COMPACT_ATOMS: atom_id res chain seq x y z
N MET A 1 -14.64 41.00 -23.43
CA MET A 1 -15.02 40.01 -24.47
C MET A 1 -13.86 39.04 -24.72
N PHE A 2 -12.71 39.49 -25.23
CA PHE A 2 -11.55 38.63 -25.55
C PHE A 2 -11.07 37.75 -24.38
N PHE A 3 -10.86 38.33 -23.19
CA PHE A 3 -10.39 37.58 -22.01
C PHE A 3 -11.35 36.47 -21.56
N LEU A 4 -12.67 36.71 -21.58
CA LEU A 4 -13.67 35.67 -21.30
C LEU A 4 -13.64 34.55 -22.34
N SER A 5 -13.47 34.90 -23.61
CA SER A 5 -13.36 33.91 -24.68
C SER A 5 -12.12 33.04 -24.48
N VAL A 6 -10.97 33.63 -24.13
CA VAL A 6 -9.75 32.89 -23.80
C VAL A 6 -9.99 31.93 -22.65
N LEU A 7 -10.50 32.42 -21.50
CA LEU A 7 -10.80 31.56 -20.34
C LEU A 7 -11.74 30.41 -20.69
N ARG A 8 -12.80 30.69 -21.47
CA ARG A 8 -13.74 29.66 -21.93
C ARG A 8 -13.07 28.60 -22.80
N TYR A 9 -12.27 29.00 -23.78
CA TYR A 9 -11.58 28.04 -24.66
C TYR A 9 -10.52 27.25 -23.90
N THR A 10 -9.81 27.87 -22.97
CA THR A 10 -8.88 27.18 -22.08
C THR A 10 -9.60 26.15 -21.22
N LEU A 11 -10.76 26.48 -20.63
CA LEU A 11 -11.58 25.53 -19.88
C LEU A 11 -12.06 24.37 -20.76
N LEU A 12 -12.54 24.65 -21.97
CA LEU A 12 -12.95 23.61 -22.92
C LEU A 12 -11.80 22.67 -23.32
N ALA A 13 -10.56 23.17 -23.33
CA ALA A 13 -9.38 22.37 -23.63
C ALA A 13 -8.89 21.55 -22.43
N ILE A 14 -8.92 22.10 -21.21
CA ILE A 14 -8.35 21.47 -20.01
C ILE A 14 -9.32 20.55 -19.25
N ILE A 15 -10.63 20.82 -19.29
CA ILE A 15 -11.62 20.01 -18.56
C ILE A 15 -11.67 18.55 -19.04
N PRO A 16 -11.69 18.25 -20.36
CA PRO A 16 -11.68 16.86 -20.82
C PRO A 16 -10.47 16.04 -20.34
N PRO A 17 -9.21 16.48 -20.50
CA PRO A 17 -8.07 15.71 -20.00
C PRO A 17 -8.06 15.61 -18.47
N CYS A 18 -8.41 16.67 -17.73
CA CYS A 18 -8.60 16.58 -16.26
C CYS A 18 -9.59 15.48 -15.90
N SER A 19 -10.78 15.49 -16.51
CA SER A 19 -11.83 14.51 -16.22
C SER A 19 -11.37 13.07 -16.50
N ILE A 20 -10.66 12.85 -17.62
CA ILE A 20 -10.14 11.52 -18.00
C ILE A 20 -9.07 11.07 -16.99
N LEU A 21 -8.10 11.94 -16.69
CA LEU A 21 -6.99 11.62 -15.80
C LEU A 21 -7.46 11.39 -14.36
N THR A 22 -8.37 12.20 -13.85
CA THR A 22 -8.95 12.04 -12.51
C THR A 22 -9.80 10.77 -12.44
N THR A 23 -10.55 10.46 -13.49
CA THR A 23 -11.28 9.18 -13.58
C THR A 23 -10.31 8.00 -13.57
N TYR A 24 -9.23 8.06 -14.34
CA TYR A 24 -8.17 7.04 -14.32
C TYR A 24 -7.57 6.90 -12.93
N LEU A 25 -7.17 7.99 -12.28
CA LEU A 25 -6.50 7.97 -10.99
C LEU A 25 -7.37 7.38 -9.88
N TYR A 26 -8.67 7.70 -9.85
CA TYR A 26 -9.58 7.22 -8.81
C TYR A 26 -10.21 5.85 -9.12
N LEU A 27 -10.11 5.37 -10.36
CA LEU A 27 -10.55 4.04 -10.78
C LEU A 27 -9.40 3.16 -11.29
N TYR A 28 -8.15 3.49 -10.95
CA TYR A 28 -6.98 2.73 -11.38
C TYR A 28 -7.09 1.22 -11.11
N PRO A 29 -7.69 0.73 -10.00
CA PRO A 29 -7.78 -0.71 -9.77
C PRO A 29 -8.69 -1.40 -10.79
N VAL A 30 -9.67 -0.67 -11.34
CA VAL A 30 -10.55 -1.15 -12.42
C VAL A 30 -9.72 -1.34 -13.70
N PHE A 31 -8.89 -0.36 -14.04
CA PHE A 31 -8.02 -0.41 -15.23
C PHE A 31 -6.90 -1.43 -15.10
N HIS A 32 -6.40 -1.64 -13.89
CA HIS A 32 -5.34 -2.60 -13.58
C HIS A 32 -5.88 -4.00 -13.22
N LEU A 33 -7.19 -4.22 -13.31
CA LEU A 33 -7.86 -5.50 -13.05
C LEU A 33 -7.58 -6.06 -11.65
N CYS A 34 -7.38 -5.19 -10.67
CA CYS A 34 -6.98 -5.60 -9.33
C CYS A 34 -8.12 -6.35 -8.63
N ALA A 35 -7.82 -7.54 -8.13
CA ALA A 35 -8.77 -8.35 -7.38
C ALA A 35 -8.00 -9.25 -6.40
N PHE A 36 -8.66 -9.62 -5.31
CA PHE A 36 -8.15 -10.66 -4.44
C PHE A 36 -8.17 -12.01 -5.17
N PRO A 37 -7.11 -12.82 -5.04
CA PRO A 37 -7.12 -14.20 -5.51
C PRO A 37 -8.28 -14.99 -4.89
N SER A 38 -8.74 -16.03 -5.57
CA SER A 38 -9.88 -16.84 -5.12
C SER A 38 -9.61 -18.34 -5.24
N PRO A 39 -10.43 -19.18 -4.58
CA PRO A 39 -10.34 -20.65 -4.72
C PRO A 39 -10.47 -21.15 -6.17
N GLU A 40 -11.08 -20.37 -7.07
CA GLU A 40 -11.22 -20.74 -8.49
C GLU A 40 -9.91 -20.57 -9.29
N HIS A 41 -8.90 -19.91 -8.72
CA HIS A 41 -7.62 -19.61 -9.37
C HIS A 41 -7.79 -19.00 -10.77
N ASN A 42 -8.75 -18.07 -10.90
CA ASN A 42 -9.11 -17.49 -12.19
C ASN A 42 -9.19 -15.96 -12.07
N PRO A 43 -8.13 -15.25 -12.54
CA PRO A 43 -8.05 -13.80 -12.44
C PRO A 43 -9.25 -13.05 -13.05
N ARG A 44 -9.85 -13.61 -14.10
CA ARG A 44 -11.02 -13.01 -14.74
C ARG A 44 -12.27 -13.15 -13.90
N SER A 45 -12.50 -14.30 -13.27
CA SER A 45 -13.67 -14.49 -12.40
C SER A 45 -13.52 -13.68 -11.11
N GLU A 46 -12.30 -13.60 -10.57
CA GLU A 46 -11.91 -12.76 -9.43
C GLU A 46 -12.24 -11.29 -9.68
N TYR A 47 -11.77 -10.74 -10.79
CA TYR A 47 -12.07 -9.37 -11.18
C TYR A 47 -13.58 -9.11 -11.36
N ILE A 48 -14.29 -10.02 -12.04
CA ILE A 48 -15.74 -9.89 -12.25
C ILE A 48 -16.49 -9.93 -10.91
N ASN A 49 -16.08 -10.78 -9.96
CA ASN A 49 -16.68 -10.86 -8.63
C ASN A 49 -16.44 -9.59 -7.80
N THR A 50 -15.24 -9.00 -7.89
CA THR A 50 -14.94 -7.68 -7.30
C THR A 50 -15.81 -6.59 -7.94
N LEU A 51 -15.91 -6.55 -9.26
CA LEU A 51 -16.76 -5.58 -9.96
C LEU A 51 -18.25 -5.70 -9.57
N ARG A 52 -18.74 -6.94 -9.42
CA ARG A 52 -20.12 -7.22 -8.96
C ARG A 52 -20.40 -6.69 -7.55
N HIS A 53 -19.38 -6.58 -6.69
CA HIS A 53 -19.53 -5.97 -5.35
C HIS A 53 -20.04 -4.52 -5.44
N HIS A 54 -19.70 -3.82 -6.52
CA HIS A 54 -20.09 -2.43 -6.76
C HIS A 54 -21.38 -2.29 -7.57
N ALA A 55 -22.00 -3.40 -8.00
CA ALA A 55 -23.25 -3.40 -8.74
C ALA A 55 -24.46 -3.48 -7.79
N PRO A 56 -25.51 -2.66 -7.98
CA PRO A 56 -26.72 -2.74 -7.16
C PRO A 56 -27.42 -4.10 -7.37
N TYR A 57 -27.88 -4.70 -6.27
CA TYR A 57 -28.63 -5.98 -6.23
C TYR A 57 -27.85 -7.26 -6.58
N SER A 58 -26.52 -7.23 -6.58
CA SER A 58 -25.74 -8.46 -6.75
C SER A 58 -25.64 -9.24 -5.43
N SER A 59 -26.11 -10.50 -5.41
CA SER A 59 -25.75 -11.43 -4.34
C SER A 59 -24.36 -12.01 -4.60
N GLN A 60 -23.50 -11.96 -3.58
CA GLN A 60 -22.20 -12.62 -3.62
C GLN A 60 -22.42 -14.12 -3.39
N ASN A 61 -21.83 -14.97 -4.24
CA ASN A 61 -21.75 -16.38 -3.92
C ASN A 61 -20.58 -16.59 -2.96
N GLY A 62 -20.87 -16.74 -1.66
CA GLY A 62 -19.87 -16.83 -0.60
C GLY A 62 -18.84 -17.95 -0.80
N SER A 63 -19.19 -19.01 -1.53
CA SER A 63 -18.28 -20.11 -1.88
C SER A 63 -17.14 -19.71 -2.84
N LYS A 64 -17.25 -18.57 -3.53
CA LYS A 64 -16.28 -18.11 -4.54
C LYS A 64 -15.34 -17.02 -4.02
N VAL A 65 -15.41 -16.73 -2.73
CA VAL A 65 -14.71 -15.61 -2.10
C VAL A 65 -13.94 -16.16 -0.91
N ALA A 66 -12.64 -15.89 -0.86
CA ALA A 66 -11.83 -16.30 0.28
C ALA A 66 -12.36 -15.65 1.59
N PRO A 67 -12.55 -16.43 2.67
CA PRO A 67 -13.05 -15.92 3.94
C PRO A 67 -12.06 -14.96 4.62
N PHE A 68 -10.76 -15.14 4.39
CA PHE A 68 -9.71 -14.22 4.83
C PHE A 68 -9.05 -13.55 3.61
N ARG A 69 -9.09 -12.21 3.59
CA ARG A 69 -8.51 -11.37 2.54
C ARG A 69 -7.76 -10.22 3.20
N LEU A 70 -6.44 -10.23 3.07
CA LEU A 70 -5.54 -9.29 3.70
C LEU A 70 -5.01 -8.29 2.68
N LEU A 71 -5.36 -7.03 2.87
CA LEU A 71 -4.69 -5.92 2.20
C LEU A 71 -3.38 -5.63 2.93
N ALA A 72 -2.25 -5.95 2.30
CA ALA A 72 -0.92 -5.75 2.85
C ALA A 72 -0.25 -4.54 2.20
N LEU A 73 0.27 -3.61 3.02
CA LEU A 73 0.91 -2.39 2.57
C LEU A 73 2.31 -2.32 3.18
N GLY A 74 3.34 -2.32 2.34
CA GLY A 74 4.74 -2.24 2.77
C GLY A 74 5.22 -0.79 2.82
N ASP A 75 5.99 -0.45 3.85
CA ASP A 75 6.86 0.73 3.94
C ASP A 75 6.21 2.03 3.45
N PRO A 76 5.16 2.54 4.12
CA PRO A 76 4.55 3.81 3.72
C PRO A 76 5.52 4.99 3.87
N GLN A 77 6.44 4.94 4.84
CA GLN A 77 7.46 5.95 5.16
C GLN A 77 6.94 7.39 4.97
N LEU A 78 6.19 7.90 5.96
CA LEU A 78 5.44 9.15 5.86
C LEU A 78 6.27 10.40 5.47
N GLU A 79 7.56 10.39 5.74
CA GLU A 79 8.53 11.46 5.43
C GLU A 79 9.04 11.38 3.98
N GLY A 80 8.75 10.29 3.29
CA GLY A 80 9.32 9.96 2.00
C GLY A 80 10.80 9.61 2.12
N ASP A 81 11.54 9.91 1.06
CA ASP A 81 12.93 9.53 0.83
C ASP A 81 13.98 10.32 1.63
N SER A 82 13.61 11.44 2.25
CA SER A 82 14.56 12.34 2.91
C SER A 82 13.95 13.11 4.07
N SER A 83 14.81 13.58 4.99
CA SER A 83 14.42 14.50 6.06
C SER A 83 14.30 15.96 5.56
N ILE A 84 13.73 16.83 6.39
CA ILE A 84 13.74 18.29 6.15
C ILE A 84 15.05 18.85 6.71
N GLU A 85 15.96 19.24 5.82
CA GLU A 85 17.18 19.93 6.20
C GLU A 85 16.92 21.42 6.49
N TYR A 86 17.80 22.04 7.28
CA TYR A 86 17.83 23.49 7.53
C TYR A 86 16.49 24.09 8.01
N VAL A 87 15.77 23.39 8.89
CA VAL A 87 14.45 23.83 9.40
C VAL A 87 14.48 25.28 9.91
N ASP A 88 15.59 25.70 10.52
CA ASP A 88 15.79 27.05 11.04
C ASP A 88 15.77 28.14 9.96
N ALA A 89 16.15 27.84 8.71
CA ALA A 89 16.17 28.80 7.61
C ALA A 89 14.78 29.37 7.30
N ALA A 90 13.71 28.62 7.57
CA ALA A 90 12.33 29.09 7.41
C ALA A 90 11.96 30.26 8.36
N SER A 91 12.77 30.50 9.41
CA SER A 91 12.62 31.64 10.31
C SER A 91 13.43 32.88 9.90
N PHE A 92 14.18 32.80 8.78
CA PHE A 92 15.06 33.86 8.26
C PHE A 92 16.04 34.39 9.34
N PRO A 93 16.96 33.55 9.84
CA PRO A 93 17.87 33.91 10.93
C PRO A 93 18.78 35.10 10.60
N HIS A 94 19.26 35.23 9.36
CA HIS A 94 20.13 36.35 8.96
C HIS A 94 19.35 37.66 8.85
N LEU A 95 18.08 37.63 8.42
CA LEU A 95 17.21 38.79 8.47
C LEU A 95 16.94 39.23 9.92
N THR A 96 16.70 38.27 10.81
CA THR A 96 16.51 38.54 12.24
C THR A 96 17.78 39.14 12.85
N LYS A 97 18.96 38.64 12.48
CA LYS A 97 20.26 39.16 12.92
C LYS A 97 20.53 40.57 12.37
N PHE A 98 20.25 40.81 11.10
CA PHE A 98 20.32 42.15 10.49
C PHE A 98 19.52 43.17 11.31
N TRP A 99 18.26 42.86 11.65
CA TRP A 99 17.43 43.75 12.46
C TRP A 99 17.98 43.95 13.87
N LYS A 100 18.53 42.91 14.50
CA LYS A 100 19.19 43.03 15.82
C LYS A 100 20.41 43.95 15.76
N ASP A 101 21.23 43.81 14.73
CA ASP A 101 22.46 44.60 14.58
C ASP A 101 22.15 46.07 14.21
N VAL A 102 21.11 46.31 13.42
CA VAL A 102 20.67 47.65 13.02
C VAL A 102 19.89 48.36 14.13
N VAL A 103 18.99 47.67 14.85
CA VAL A 103 18.03 48.28 15.80
C VAL A 103 18.51 48.24 17.24
N LEU A 104 19.04 47.09 17.71
CA LEU A 104 19.35 46.90 19.13
C LEU A 104 20.76 47.38 19.51
N ARG A 105 21.65 47.68 18.54
CA ARG A 105 23.07 48.06 18.75
C ARG A 105 23.77 47.19 19.82
N ASN A 106 23.34 45.95 19.96
CA ASN A 106 23.73 45.14 21.10
C ASN A 106 25.09 44.49 20.80
N GLY A 107 26.13 45.01 21.47
CA GLY A 107 27.31 44.19 21.77
C GLY A 107 28.61 44.51 21.04
N THR A 108 28.72 45.53 20.19
CA THR A 108 30.01 45.85 19.56
C THR A 108 30.44 47.31 19.69
N LYS A 109 31.61 47.54 20.30
CA LYS A 109 32.37 48.80 20.27
C LYS A 109 32.99 49.03 18.88
N ASN A 110 32.25 48.73 17.81
CA ASN A 110 32.80 48.67 16.46
C ASN A 110 32.55 49.96 15.68
N ASN A 111 33.50 50.25 14.79
CA ASN A 111 33.50 51.40 13.90
C ASN A 111 32.27 51.33 12.96
N PRO A 112 31.52 52.41 12.67
CA PRO A 112 30.33 52.43 11.80
C PRO A 112 30.49 51.69 10.45
N LEU A 113 31.69 51.70 9.86
CA LEU A 113 32.01 50.94 8.64
C LEU A 113 31.95 49.42 8.82
N GLN A 114 32.35 48.90 9.98
CA GLN A 114 32.27 47.47 10.29
C GLN A 114 30.82 47.04 10.52
N LEU A 115 30.02 47.90 11.18
CA LEU A 115 28.58 47.67 11.35
C LEU A 115 27.88 47.61 9.99
N LEU A 116 28.14 48.59 9.10
CA LEU A 116 27.58 48.61 7.75
C LEU A 116 27.98 47.36 6.96
N ARG A 117 29.25 46.95 7.03
CA ARG A 117 29.73 45.74 6.37
C ARG A 117 29.03 44.49 6.89
N GLN A 118 28.87 44.36 8.21
CA GLN A 118 28.21 43.20 8.83
C GLN A 118 26.73 43.15 8.45
N SER A 119 26.02 44.28 8.53
CA SER A 119 24.62 44.35 8.13
C SER A 119 24.41 44.07 6.64
N LEU A 120 25.33 44.52 5.76
CA LEU A 120 25.28 44.16 4.34
C LEU A 120 25.55 42.66 4.13
N HIS A 121 26.48 42.07 4.88
CA HIS A 121 26.75 40.63 4.82
C HIS A 121 25.52 39.82 5.25
N ASP A 122 24.88 40.17 6.37
CA ASP A 122 23.68 39.47 6.84
C ASP A 122 22.51 39.62 5.85
N LEU A 123 22.41 40.75 5.12
CA LEU A 123 21.42 40.92 4.06
C LEU A 123 21.74 40.05 2.83
N VAL A 124 23.02 39.95 2.45
CA VAL A 124 23.46 39.06 1.37
C VAL A 124 23.19 37.61 1.73
N ASP A 125 23.51 37.18 2.96
CA ASP A 125 23.23 35.83 3.46
C ASP A 125 21.72 35.55 3.52
N PHE A 126 20.89 36.54 3.86
CA PHE A 126 19.44 36.39 3.79
C PHE A 126 18.97 36.04 2.35
N TYR A 127 19.44 36.76 1.34
CA TYR A 127 18.99 36.52 -0.04
C TYR A 127 19.62 35.27 -0.67
N LEU A 128 20.88 34.97 -0.37
CA LEU A 128 21.64 33.89 -1.02
C LEU A 128 21.64 32.57 -0.24
N ASP A 129 21.36 32.60 1.06
CA ASP A 129 21.36 31.41 1.91
C ASP A 129 19.97 31.15 2.51
N ASP A 130 19.40 32.10 3.26
CA ASP A 130 18.13 31.86 3.95
C ASP A 130 16.97 31.65 2.98
N VAL A 131 16.82 32.50 1.95
CA VAL A 131 15.69 32.40 1.01
C VAL A 131 15.68 31.07 0.24
N PRO A 132 16.78 30.63 -0.42
CA PRO A 132 16.81 29.34 -1.08
C PRO A 132 16.51 28.16 -0.13
N LYS A 133 17.16 28.12 1.04
CA LYS A 133 16.94 27.06 2.05
C LYS A 133 15.50 27.08 2.58
N ALA A 134 14.92 28.25 2.83
CA ALA A 134 13.53 28.37 3.24
C ALA A 134 12.58 27.82 2.17
N LEU A 135 12.83 28.11 0.89
CA LEU A 135 12.04 27.55 -0.21
C LEU A 135 12.15 26.02 -0.27
N GLU A 136 13.33 25.45 -0.03
CA GLU A 136 13.52 24.00 0.06
C GLU A 136 12.73 23.38 1.23
N VAL A 137 12.75 24.01 2.40
CA VAL A 137 11.95 23.60 3.57
C VAL A 137 10.45 23.60 3.23
N TRP A 138 9.95 24.68 2.62
CA TRP A 138 8.53 24.77 2.23
C TRP A 138 8.17 23.75 1.14
N ARG A 139 9.08 23.52 0.18
CA ARG A 139 8.91 22.47 -0.84
C ARG A 139 8.81 21.09 -0.20
N LYS A 140 9.72 20.74 0.71
CA LYS A 140 9.69 19.41 1.38
C LYS A 140 8.49 19.25 2.31
N ARG A 141 8.04 20.32 2.98
CA ARG A 141 6.77 20.29 3.73
C ARG A 141 5.56 20.03 2.82
N LEU A 142 5.52 20.65 1.64
CA LEU A 142 4.47 20.37 0.65
C LEU A 142 4.57 18.94 0.13
N ASP A 143 5.78 18.45 -0.11
CA ASP A 143 6.06 17.08 -0.52
C ASP A 143 5.54 16.07 0.52
N HIS A 144 5.81 16.27 1.83
CA HIS A 144 5.24 15.43 2.90
C HIS A 144 3.71 15.42 2.90
N VAL A 145 3.07 16.56 2.65
CA VAL A 145 1.61 16.63 2.53
C VAL A 145 1.14 15.86 1.31
N GLY A 146 1.80 16.00 0.16
CA GLY A 146 1.51 15.21 -1.03
C GLY A 146 1.68 13.71 -0.80
N ASN A 147 2.77 13.30 -0.13
CA ASN A 147 3.04 11.92 0.25
C ASN A 147 1.89 11.36 1.11
N ASP A 148 1.46 12.07 2.15
CA ASP A 148 0.32 11.66 2.99
C ASP A 148 -0.94 11.37 2.15
N TYR A 149 -1.25 12.26 1.19
CA TYR A 149 -2.45 12.13 0.37
C TYR A 149 -2.31 11.08 -0.73
N TYR A 150 -1.11 10.89 -1.29
CA TYR A 150 -0.77 9.84 -2.23
C TYR A 150 -0.91 8.45 -1.58
N LEU A 151 -0.27 8.24 -0.44
CA LEU A 151 -0.37 7.00 0.34
C LEU A 151 -1.83 6.74 0.76
N GLY A 152 -2.50 7.78 1.28
CA GLY A 152 -3.90 7.68 1.64
C GLY A 152 -4.82 7.41 0.44
N HIS A 153 -4.45 7.85 -0.76
CA HIS A 153 -5.20 7.54 -1.99
C HIS A 153 -5.11 6.06 -2.32
N ILE A 154 -3.93 5.45 -2.21
CA ILE A 154 -3.75 4.00 -2.40
C ILE A 154 -4.61 3.23 -1.40
N TYR A 155 -4.46 3.50 -0.10
CA TYR A 155 -5.21 2.81 0.95
C TYR A 155 -6.73 2.95 0.76
N ARG A 156 -7.25 4.17 0.61
CA ARG A 156 -8.70 4.40 0.47
C ARG A 156 -9.27 3.76 -0.79
N THR A 157 -8.57 3.90 -1.91
CA THR A 157 -9.05 3.38 -3.20
C THR A 157 -9.03 1.86 -3.20
N MET A 158 -7.97 1.22 -2.70
CA MET A 158 -7.89 -0.24 -2.60
C MET A 158 -8.86 -0.80 -1.55
N HIS A 159 -8.94 -0.19 -0.37
CA HIS A 159 -9.87 -0.61 0.69
C HIS A 159 -11.34 -0.57 0.22
N TRP A 160 -11.72 0.51 -0.48
CA TRP A 160 -13.05 0.61 -1.08
C TRP A 160 -13.25 -0.41 -2.21
N TRP A 161 -12.29 -0.51 -3.14
CA TRP A 161 -12.42 -1.34 -4.34
C TRP A 161 -12.45 -2.83 -4.03
N THR A 162 -11.47 -3.33 -3.26
CA THR A 162 -11.27 -4.76 -3.00
C THR A 162 -12.01 -5.28 -1.77
N ALA A 163 -12.55 -4.40 -0.93
CA ALA A 163 -13.32 -4.71 0.28
C ALA A 163 -12.64 -5.80 1.16
N PRO A 164 -11.39 -5.58 1.61
CA PRO A 164 -10.63 -6.57 2.37
C PRO A 164 -11.33 -6.95 3.68
N THR A 165 -10.97 -8.10 4.25
CA THR A 165 -11.44 -8.46 5.62
C THR A 165 -10.47 -7.99 6.68
N HIS A 166 -9.18 -7.93 6.36
CA HIS A 166 -8.10 -7.49 7.25
C HIS A 166 -7.14 -6.55 6.50
N VAL A 167 -6.44 -5.70 7.26
CA VAL A 167 -5.41 -4.80 6.73
C VAL A 167 -4.16 -4.93 7.59
N THR A 168 -2.98 -4.97 6.96
CA THR A 168 -1.70 -4.88 7.65
C THR A 168 -0.80 -3.84 6.99
N VAL A 169 0.04 -3.20 7.82
CA VAL A 169 1.12 -2.32 7.37
C VAL A 169 2.43 -2.90 7.91
N LEU A 170 3.34 -3.25 7.00
CA LEU A 170 4.50 -4.11 7.27
C LEU A 170 5.74 -3.28 7.61
N GLY A 171 5.66 -2.47 8.67
CA GLY A 171 6.78 -1.65 9.15
C GLY A 171 7.03 -0.38 8.35
N ASP A 172 8.05 0.35 8.80
CA ASP A 172 8.42 1.69 8.35
C ASP A 172 7.22 2.63 8.20
N LEU A 173 6.39 2.64 9.25
CA LEU A 173 5.18 3.46 9.31
C LEU A 173 5.57 4.94 9.31
N VAL A 174 6.49 5.31 10.19
CA VAL A 174 6.99 6.68 10.35
C VAL A 174 8.49 6.67 10.64
N GLY A 175 9.21 7.67 10.15
CA GLY A 175 10.54 7.96 10.67
C GLY A 175 10.44 8.35 12.14
N SER A 176 11.08 7.60 13.01
CA SER A 176 11.08 7.80 14.46
C SER A 176 12.50 7.99 14.98
N GLN A 177 13.50 7.50 14.26
CA GLN A 177 14.90 7.75 14.60
C GLN A 177 15.20 9.27 14.62
N TRP A 178 15.88 9.71 15.67
CA TRP A 178 16.41 11.08 15.81
C TRP A 178 15.36 12.21 15.87
N ILE A 179 14.13 11.92 16.32
CA ILE A 179 13.08 12.92 16.57
C ILE A 179 12.58 12.90 18.02
N ASP A 180 12.09 14.06 18.47
CA ASP A 180 11.41 14.19 19.75
C ASP A 180 9.98 13.60 19.74
N ASP A 181 9.39 13.52 20.93
CA ASP A 181 8.06 12.92 21.10
C ASP A 181 6.92 13.75 20.51
N ASP A 182 7.11 15.06 20.31
CA ASP A 182 6.06 15.92 19.77
C ASP A 182 6.00 15.79 18.25
N GLU A 183 7.16 15.74 17.57
CA GLU A 183 7.23 15.37 16.16
C GLU A 183 6.74 13.94 15.94
N PHE A 184 7.10 12.99 16.81
CA PHE A 184 6.59 11.61 16.72
C PHE A 184 5.06 11.55 16.82
N LYS A 185 4.46 12.27 17.77
CA LYS A 185 2.99 12.39 17.90
C LYS A 185 2.37 13.04 16.66
N ALA A 186 3.00 14.06 16.09
CA ALA A 186 2.50 14.71 14.88
C ALA A 186 2.50 13.75 13.67
N ARG A 187 3.54 12.93 13.53
CA ARG A 187 3.62 11.86 12.52
C ARG A 187 2.57 10.77 12.75
N GLY A 188 2.43 10.30 13.98
CA GLY A 188 1.36 9.35 14.36
C GLY A 188 -0.04 9.90 14.08
N TRP A 189 -0.27 11.20 14.29
CA TRP A 189 -1.52 11.84 13.94
C TRP A 189 -1.74 11.84 12.42
N ARG A 190 -0.72 12.19 11.62
CA ARG A 190 -0.79 12.13 10.14
C ARG A 190 -1.12 10.73 9.65
N TYR A 191 -0.46 9.71 10.21
CA TYR A 191 -0.69 8.30 9.90
C TYR A 191 -2.17 7.94 10.02
N TRP A 192 -2.77 8.15 11.21
CA TRP A 192 -4.16 7.75 11.47
C TRP A 192 -5.21 8.67 10.85
N ASN A 193 -4.92 9.97 10.68
CA ASN A 193 -5.95 10.95 10.27
C ASN A 193 -5.89 11.34 8.78
N ARG A 194 -4.75 11.13 8.11
CA ARG A 194 -4.56 11.47 6.69
C ARG A 194 -4.38 10.23 5.82
N VAL A 195 -3.39 9.40 6.14
CA VAL A 195 -3.04 8.22 5.34
C VAL A 195 -4.08 7.13 5.53
N PHE A 196 -4.16 6.59 6.75
CA PHE A 196 -5.03 5.48 7.12
C PHE A 196 -6.33 5.93 7.78
N LYS A 197 -6.91 7.01 7.24
CA LYS A 197 -8.12 7.62 7.80
C LYS A 197 -9.26 6.61 7.97
N GLY A 198 -9.76 6.50 9.19
CA GLY A 198 -10.84 5.57 9.56
C GLY A 198 -10.35 4.19 10.00
N GLY A 199 -9.05 3.91 9.85
CA GLY A 199 -8.39 2.77 10.48
C GLY A 199 -8.19 2.99 11.97
N VAL A 200 -8.05 1.89 12.71
CA VAL A 200 -7.75 1.87 14.14
C VAL A 200 -6.69 0.80 14.43
N LYS A 201 -5.84 1.01 15.44
CA LYS A 201 -4.90 -0.03 15.84
C LYS A 201 -5.63 -1.26 16.40
N VAL A 202 -5.00 -2.43 16.30
CA VAL A 202 -5.42 -3.60 17.09
C VAL A 202 -5.26 -3.25 18.57
N SER A 203 -6.30 -3.49 19.36
CA SER A 203 -6.30 -3.12 20.77
C SER A 203 -5.51 -4.11 21.62
N ASP A 204 -5.02 -3.63 22.77
CA ASP A 204 -4.11 -4.40 23.61
C ASP A 204 -4.79 -5.61 24.27
N GLU A 205 -6.13 -5.61 24.35
CA GLU A 205 -6.96 -6.71 24.84
C GLU A 205 -7.05 -7.86 23.82
N ILE A 206 -7.01 -7.55 22.52
CA ILE A 206 -7.05 -8.54 21.43
C ILE A 206 -5.64 -9.06 21.17
N ALA A 207 -4.65 -8.16 21.16
CA ALA A 207 -3.24 -8.48 20.94
C ALA A 207 -2.67 -9.32 22.10
N SER A 208 -2.72 -10.64 21.95
CA SER A 208 -2.44 -11.60 23.00
C SER A 208 -1.00 -12.11 22.96
N GLN A 209 -0.44 -12.47 24.11
CA GLN A 209 0.85 -13.16 24.15
C GLN A 209 0.66 -14.66 23.85
N PRO A 210 1.65 -15.34 23.23
CA PRO A 210 1.58 -16.79 23.03
C PRO A 210 1.48 -17.55 24.35
N SER A 211 0.55 -18.49 24.43
CA SER A 211 0.31 -19.35 25.60
C SER A 211 -0.12 -20.76 25.17
N GLU A 212 0.15 -21.77 26.00
CA GLU A 212 -0.36 -23.14 25.79
C GLU A 212 -1.89 -23.18 25.87
N GLU A 213 -2.46 -22.53 26.88
CA GLU A 213 -3.90 -22.31 27.03
C GLU A 213 -4.28 -20.94 26.42
N PHE A 214 -4.50 -20.91 25.11
CA PHE A 214 -4.87 -19.68 24.39
C PHE A 214 -6.38 -19.40 24.47
N ASN A 215 -6.77 -18.55 25.42
CA ASN A 215 -8.18 -18.27 25.72
C ASN A 215 -8.84 -17.21 24.82
N ASN A 216 -8.07 -16.50 23.99
CA ASN A 216 -8.53 -15.37 23.18
C ASN A 216 -8.75 -15.76 21.70
N THR A 217 -9.08 -17.02 21.44
CA THR A 217 -9.37 -17.50 20.07
C THR A 217 -10.63 -16.84 19.54
N LEU A 218 -10.55 -16.29 18.34
CA LEU A 218 -11.63 -15.59 17.66
C LEU A 218 -12.27 -16.47 16.58
N VAL A 219 -13.50 -16.19 16.19
CA VAL A 219 -14.13 -16.84 15.04
C VAL A 219 -13.92 -15.98 13.79
N LEU A 220 -13.41 -16.57 12.72
CA LEU A 220 -13.19 -15.85 11.47
C LEU A 220 -14.53 -15.37 10.88
N GLY A 221 -14.63 -14.07 10.62
CA GLY A 221 -15.85 -13.44 10.11
C GLY A 221 -16.76 -12.88 11.20
N GLU A 222 -16.54 -13.24 12.47
CA GLU A 222 -17.13 -12.53 13.59
C GLU A 222 -16.52 -11.13 13.71
N ASP A 223 -17.32 -10.13 14.12
CA ASP A 223 -16.90 -8.74 14.23
C ASP A 223 -16.27 -8.18 12.92
N ALA A 224 -16.70 -8.70 11.77
CA ALA A 224 -16.19 -8.30 10.46
C ALA A 224 -16.18 -6.77 10.22
N PRO A 225 -17.18 -5.98 10.66
CA PRO A 225 -17.14 -4.52 10.53
C PRO A 225 -15.97 -3.86 11.28
N ALA A 226 -15.54 -4.41 12.42
CA ALA A 226 -14.40 -3.89 13.15
C ALA A 226 -13.08 -4.37 12.54
N TRP A 227 -12.97 -5.64 12.15
CA TRP A 227 -11.76 -6.17 11.50
C TRP A 227 -11.43 -5.47 10.19
N LYS A 228 -12.45 -5.01 9.44
CA LYS A 228 -12.27 -4.14 8.27
C LYS A 228 -11.58 -2.81 8.57
N LYS A 229 -11.62 -2.34 9.81
CA LYS A 229 -11.02 -1.07 10.26
C LYS A 229 -9.75 -1.27 11.08
N ARG A 230 -9.58 -2.42 11.72
CA ARG A 230 -8.37 -2.75 12.48
C ARG A 230 -7.19 -2.90 11.51
N ILE A 231 -6.12 -2.17 11.77
CA ILE A 231 -4.86 -2.27 11.03
C ILE A 231 -3.83 -2.97 11.92
N ILE A 232 -3.31 -4.08 11.41
CA ILE A 232 -2.22 -4.84 12.02
C ILE A 232 -0.91 -4.16 11.62
N ASN A 233 -0.37 -3.31 12.50
CA ASN A 233 0.91 -2.65 12.27
C ASN A 233 2.06 -3.54 12.75
N VAL A 234 3.08 -3.69 11.92
CA VAL A 234 4.36 -4.30 12.26
C VAL A 234 5.38 -3.18 12.52
N ALA A 235 6.33 -3.37 13.43
CA ALA A 235 7.39 -2.39 13.65
C ALA A 235 8.52 -2.57 12.62
N GLY A 236 8.99 -1.48 12.01
CA GLY A 236 10.17 -1.49 11.14
C GLY A 236 11.38 -0.75 11.71
N ASN A 237 12.48 -0.76 10.96
CA ASN A 237 13.74 -0.16 11.41
C ASN A 237 13.66 1.36 11.50
N HIS A 238 12.88 2.03 10.65
CA HIS A 238 12.66 3.48 10.76
C HIS A 238 11.78 3.84 11.95
N ASP A 239 10.93 2.91 12.42
CA ASP A 239 10.00 3.12 13.52
C ASP A 239 10.66 2.98 14.90
N VAL A 240 11.49 1.94 15.07
CA VAL A 240 12.06 1.62 16.38
C VAL A 240 13.59 1.53 16.39
N GLY A 241 14.24 1.40 15.23
CA GLY A 241 15.69 1.22 15.08
C GLY A 241 16.09 -0.24 14.81
N TYR A 242 17.27 -0.44 14.22
CA TYR A 242 17.90 -1.76 14.13
C TYR A 242 18.47 -2.18 15.48
N ALA A 243 19.00 -3.40 15.58
CA ALA A 243 19.55 -3.95 16.81
C ALA A 243 20.52 -3.01 17.56
N GLY A 244 21.28 -2.16 16.85
CA GLY A 244 22.25 -1.26 17.46
C GLY A 244 21.73 0.10 17.93
N ASP A 245 20.54 0.51 17.51
CA ASP A 245 19.92 1.78 17.93
C ASP A 245 18.46 1.64 18.40
N LEU A 246 17.92 0.42 18.43
CA LEU A 246 16.69 0.08 19.12
C LEU A 246 16.78 0.56 20.58
N SER A 247 15.68 1.10 21.11
CA SER A 247 15.62 1.48 22.52
C SER A 247 14.23 1.24 23.13
N PRO A 248 14.13 1.01 24.46
CA PRO A 248 12.84 0.82 25.13
C PRO A 248 11.89 2.00 24.93
N GLU A 249 12.41 3.23 24.89
CA GLU A 249 11.61 4.44 24.69
C GLU A 249 10.98 4.46 23.29
N ARG A 250 11.74 4.06 22.26
CA ARG A 250 11.26 4.00 20.87
C ARG A 250 10.18 2.94 20.71
N VAL A 251 10.39 1.75 21.28
CA VAL A 251 9.37 0.67 21.30
C VAL A 251 8.13 1.13 22.07
N THR A 252 8.29 1.71 23.26
CA THR A 252 7.17 2.16 24.09
C THR A 252 6.30 3.20 23.38
N ARG A 253 6.91 4.21 22.74
CA ARG A 253 6.14 5.23 22.02
C ARG A 253 5.49 4.66 20.76
N PHE A 254 6.15 3.71 20.08
CA PHE A 254 5.56 2.95 18.98
C PHE A 254 4.29 2.23 19.45
N GLU A 255 4.38 1.42 20.50
CA GLU A 255 3.26 0.60 20.97
C GLU A 255 2.05 1.43 21.41
N LYS A 256 2.34 2.58 22.03
CA LYS A 256 1.32 3.55 22.43
C LYS A 256 0.50 4.06 21.24
N VAL A 257 1.13 4.32 20.09
CA VAL A 257 0.47 4.95 18.92
C VAL A 257 -0.02 3.91 17.91
N PHE A 258 0.73 2.84 17.69
CA PHE A 258 0.51 1.90 16.58
C PHE A 258 0.05 0.50 17.03
N GLY A 259 0.21 0.15 18.30
CA GLY A 259 -0.13 -1.17 18.86
C GLY A 259 1.11 -1.99 19.20
N LYS A 260 0.94 -3.07 19.98
CA LYS A 260 2.04 -3.92 20.47
C LYS A 260 2.96 -4.37 19.33
N ALA A 261 4.26 -4.39 19.58
CA ALA A 261 5.25 -4.78 18.58
C ALA A 261 5.34 -6.31 18.39
N ASN A 262 4.98 -7.08 19.43
CA ASN A 262 5.00 -8.54 19.43
C ASN A 262 3.71 -9.10 20.04
N TYR A 263 2.93 -9.86 19.25
CA TYR A 263 1.72 -10.53 19.72
C TYR A 263 1.25 -11.62 18.73
N GLU A 264 0.29 -12.45 19.15
CA GLU A 264 -0.38 -13.39 18.28
C GLU A 264 -1.91 -13.22 18.29
N LEU A 265 -2.52 -13.60 17.17
CA LEU A 265 -3.96 -13.71 16.97
C LEU A 265 -4.26 -15.13 16.49
N ARG A 266 -5.37 -15.72 16.96
CA ARG A 266 -5.84 -17.02 16.48
C ARG A 266 -7.30 -16.91 16.05
N PHE A 267 -7.59 -17.39 14.86
CA PHE A 267 -8.91 -17.45 14.28
C PHE A 267 -9.28 -18.90 13.96
N GLN A 268 -10.47 -19.32 14.36
CA GLN A 268 -11.05 -20.60 13.94
C GLN A 268 -12.14 -20.35 12.90
N LEU A 269 -12.28 -21.28 11.95
CA LEU A 269 -13.45 -21.25 11.07
C LEU A 269 -14.74 -21.53 11.87
N PRO A 270 -15.87 -20.91 11.51
CA PRO A 270 -17.14 -21.11 12.19
C PRO A 270 -17.58 -22.58 12.15
N LEU A 271 -18.08 -23.06 13.29
CA LEU A 271 -18.48 -24.45 13.56
C LEU A 271 -19.60 -24.99 12.63
N GLU A 272 -20.26 -24.13 11.85
CA GLU A 272 -21.25 -24.54 10.84
C GLU A 272 -20.62 -25.07 9.54
N SER A 273 -19.40 -24.61 9.21
CA SER A 273 -18.63 -25.06 8.03
C SER A 273 -17.81 -26.31 8.35
N ALA A 274 -17.28 -26.39 9.57
CA ALA A 274 -16.67 -27.62 10.08
C ALA A 274 -17.76 -28.47 10.74
N ASN A 275 -18.61 -29.13 9.94
CA ASN A 275 -19.23 -30.37 10.39
C ASN A 275 -18.08 -31.19 10.97
N ILE A 276 -18.08 -31.43 12.28
CA ILE A 276 -17.15 -32.35 12.92
C ILE A 276 -17.55 -33.72 12.38
N ILE A 277 -17.08 -34.04 11.17
CA ILE A 277 -17.38 -35.30 10.50
C ILE A 277 -16.62 -36.34 11.31
N VAL A 278 -17.35 -37.02 12.19
CA VAL A 278 -16.94 -38.30 12.76
C VAL A 278 -17.08 -39.34 11.65
N GLU A 279 -16.25 -39.24 10.62
CA GLU A 279 -16.15 -40.28 9.60
C GLU A 279 -15.30 -41.41 10.21
N GLY A 280 -15.96 -42.52 10.54
CA GLY A 280 -15.27 -43.69 11.08
C GLY A 280 -14.78 -43.58 12.54
N GLY A 281 -15.22 -42.58 13.31
CA GLY A 281 -14.84 -42.42 14.72
C GLY A 281 -13.66 -41.48 14.99
N ILE A 282 -13.12 -40.82 13.95
CA ILE A 282 -12.00 -39.88 14.08
C ILE A 282 -12.53 -38.45 14.07
N THR A 283 -12.28 -37.70 15.14
CA THR A 283 -12.59 -36.27 15.24
C THR A 283 -11.50 -35.46 14.56
N ARG A 284 -11.80 -34.77 13.45
CA ARG A 284 -10.87 -33.84 12.81
C ARG A 284 -10.71 -32.54 13.60
N PRO A 285 -9.52 -31.91 13.59
CA PRO A 285 -9.31 -30.63 14.25
C PRO A 285 -10.08 -29.51 13.54
N ILE A 286 -10.52 -28.52 14.31
CA ILE A 286 -11.13 -27.29 13.76
C ILE A 286 -10.04 -26.50 13.03
N PRO A 287 -10.29 -26.04 11.79
CA PRO A 287 -9.32 -25.24 11.04
C PRO A 287 -8.97 -23.94 11.77
N GLU A 288 -7.67 -23.70 11.93
CA GLU A 288 -7.12 -22.58 12.70
C GLU A 288 -6.13 -21.77 11.85
N LEU A 289 -6.38 -20.47 11.74
CA LEU A 289 -5.45 -19.46 11.23
C LEU A 289 -4.78 -18.77 12.42
N ARG A 290 -3.46 -18.93 12.53
CA ARG A 290 -2.62 -18.19 13.47
C ARG A 290 -1.92 -17.05 12.75
N ILE A 291 -2.03 -15.84 13.27
CA ILE A 291 -1.27 -14.68 12.80
C ILE A 291 -0.28 -14.31 13.90
N VAL A 292 1.01 -14.29 13.57
CA VAL A 292 2.08 -13.88 14.48
C VAL A 292 2.63 -12.55 13.99
N VAL A 293 2.56 -11.51 14.83
CA VAL A 293 3.17 -10.21 14.56
C VAL A 293 4.47 -10.16 15.34
N PHE A 294 5.58 -10.02 14.62
CA PHE A 294 6.92 -10.18 15.18
C PHE A 294 7.84 -9.03 14.80
N ASN A 295 8.36 -8.34 15.81
CA ASN A 295 9.43 -7.37 15.70
C ASN A 295 10.78 -8.09 15.68
N ASP A 296 11.36 -8.20 14.49
CA ASP A 296 12.60 -8.90 14.18
C ASP A 296 13.86 -8.02 14.24
N MET A 297 13.73 -6.73 14.59
CA MET A 297 14.86 -5.77 14.57
C MET A 297 16.07 -6.19 15.42
N ASN A 298 15.86 -7.02 16.44
CA ASN A 298 16.87 -7.36 17.45
C ASN A 298 17.28 -8.85 17.44
N LEU A 299 17.03 -9.57 16.35
CA LEU A 299 17.47 -10.96 16.20
C LEU A 299 18.98 -11.07 15.92
N ASP A 300 19.52 -10.18 15.09
CA ASP A 300 20.93 -10.25 14.71
C ASP A 300 21.86 -9.55 15.70
N THR A 301 23.16 -9.88 15.63
CA THR A 301 24.17 -9.40 16.57
C THR A 301 25.28 -8.63 15.84
N PRO A 302 25.99 -7.69 16.51
CA PRO A 302 25.84 -7.29 17.92
C PRO A 302 24.60 -6.40 18.16
N VAL A 303 24.15 -6.33 19.41
CA VAL A 303 22.98 -5.55 19.84
C VAL A 303 23.37 -4.40 20.77
N GLY A 304 22.56 -3.34 20.78
CA GLY A 304 22.74 -2.18 21.67
C GLY A 304 22.22 -2.44 23.08
N SER A 305 21.27 -3.37 23.23
CA SER A 305 20.75 -3.82 24.52
C SER A 305 20.48 -5.32 24.50
N GLN A 306 21.18 -6.05 25.38
CA GLN A 306 20.98 -7.48 25.56
C GLN A 306 19.60 -7.80 26.13
N GLU A 307 19.10 -6.98 27.05
CA GLU A 307 17.78 -7.18 27.67
C GLU A 307 16.66 -7.21 26.62
N MET A 308 16.67 -6.25 25.69
CA MET A 308 15.69 -6.23 24.61
C MET A 308 15.87 -7.41 23.64
N GLN A 309 17.11 -7.89 23.46
CA GLN A 309 17.35 -9.07 22.61
C GLN A 309 16.76 -10.32 23.28
N ASP A 310 16.96 -10.45 24.59
CA ASP A 310 16.40 -11.52 25.40
C ASP A 310 14.87 -11.48 25.38
N GLU A 311 14.25 -10.29 25.35
CA GLU A 311 12.80 -10.13 25.16
C GLU A 311 12.33 -10.63 23.77
N THR A 312 13.03 -10.24 22.69
CA THR A 312 12.74 -10.70 21.32
C THR A 312 12.85 -12.21 21.19
N TYR A 313 13.97 -12.80 21.65
CA TYR A 313 14.14 -14.25 21.66
C TYR A 313 13.18 -14.95 22.62
N GLY A 314 12.86 -14.32 23.75
CA GLY A 314 11.86 -14.81 24.69
C GLY A 314 10.48 -14.92 24.04
N PHE A 315 10.08 -13.93 23.24
CA PHE A 315 8.85 -14.00 22.46
C PHE A 315 8.91 -15.08 21.37
N LEU A 316 9.98 -15.12 20.57
CA LEU A 316 10.19 -16.16 19.55
C LEU A 316 10.09 -17.57 20.15
N ASN A 317 10.79 -17.80 21.27
CA ASN A 317 10.76 -19.07 21.97
C ASN A 317 9.34 -19.41 22.46
N ARG A 318 8.59 -18.44 23.01
CA ARG A 318 7.18 -18.68 23.38
C ARG A 318 6.31 -19.02 22.17
N VAL A 319 6.49 -18.36 21.03
CA VAL A 319 5.79 -18.71 19.79
C VAL A 319 6.07 -20.17 19.41
N ILE A 320 7.33 -20.58 19.46
CA ILE A 320 7.77 -21.94 19.13
C ILE A 320 7.20 -22.96 20.12
N THR A 321 7.38 -22.76 21.42
CA THR A 321 6.99 -23.74 22.46
C THR A 321 5.48 -23.90 22.60
N THR A 322 4.71 -22.88 22.24
CA THR A 322 3.23 -22.90 22.29
C THR A 322 2.59 -23.23 20.93
N SER A 323 3.41 -23.56 19.92
CA SER A 323 2.92 -24.02 18.63
C SER A 323 2.36 -25.43 18.74
N HIS A 324 1.29 -25.72 17.99
CA HIS A 324 0.76 -27.09 17.87
C HIS A 324 1.79 -28.02 17.26
N ASP A 325 1.57 -29.34 17.36
CA ASP A 325 2.40 -30.35 16.71
C ASP A 325 2.56 -30.05 15.20
N VAL A 326 3.75 -30.32 14.64
CA VAL A 326 4.03 -30.10 13.21
C VAL A 326 3.17 -30.96 12.29
N THR A 327 2.62 -32.07 12.80
CA THR A 327 1.71 -32.98 12.10
C THR A 327 0.23 -32.60 12.23
N ARG A 328 -0.10 -31.53 12.97
CA ARG A 328 -1.50 -31.10 13.12
C ARG A 328 -2.03 -30.56 11.79
N GLU A 329 -3.03 -31.25 11.25
CA GLU A 329 -3.80 -30.82 10.08
C GLU A 329 -4.60 -29.53 10.32
N ALA A 330 -5.02 -28.88 9.23
CA ALA A 330 -5.87 -27.70 9.24
C ALA A 330 -5.33 -26.50 10.04
N LEU A 331 -4.01 -26.38 10.16
CA LEU A 331 -3.32 -25.24 10.77
C LEU A 331 -2.61 -24.41 9.69
N PHE A 332 -2.74 -23.09 9.77
CA PHE A 332 -1.98 -22.16 8.93
C PHE A 332 -1.38 -21.04 9.76
N THR A 333 -0.07 -20.80 9.62
CA THR A 333 0.61 -19.69 10.31
C THR A 333 1.03 -18.60 9.33
N LEU A 334 0.42 -17.43 9.48
CA LEU A 334 0.84 -16.19 8.83
C LEU A 334 1.79 -15.43 9.76
N LEU A 335 3.06 -15.32 9.39
CA LEU A 335 4.03 -14.48 10.10
C LEU A 335 4.09 -13.11 9.41
N LEU A 336 3.91 -12.05 10.18
CA LEU A 336 4.03 -10.66 9.75
C LEU A 336 5.25 -10.07 10.45
N THR A 337 6.24 -9.67 9.66
CA THR A 337 7.52 -9.14 10.15
C THR A 337 8.04 -8.05 9.21
N HIS A 338 9.27 -7.55 9.41
CA HIS A 338 9.76 -6.43 8.62
C HIS A 338 11.08 -6.69 7.89
N ILE A 339 12.10 -7.29 8.52
CA ILE A 339 13.36 -7.62 7.83
C ILE A 339 13.19 -8.97 7.11
N PRO A 340 13.43 -9.05 5.79
CA PRO A 340 13.34 -10.31 5.08
C PRO A 340 14.42 -11.31 5.51
N MET A 341 14.10 -12.60 5.42
CA MET A 341 15.02 -13.69 5.71
C MET A 341 16.20 -13.69 4.73
N TYR A 342 17.33 -14.24 5.20
CA TYR A 342 18.53 -14.42 4.40
C TYR A 342 18.26 -15.11 3.06
N LYS A 343 18.84 -14.56 2.00
CA LYS A 343 18.81 -15.11 0.64
C LYS A 343 20.05 -14.63 -0.11
N GLU A 344 20.59 -15.43 -1.01
CA GLU A 344 21.81 -15.06 -1.75
C GLU A 344 21.59 -13.83 -2.65
N ALA A 345 22.67 -13.07 -2.88
CA ALA A 345 22.64 -11.91 -3.76
C ALA A 345 22.24 -12.31 -5.19
N GLY A 346 21.34 -11.54 -5.81
CA GLY A 346 20.80 -11.80 -7.14
C GLY A 346 19.47 -12.56 -7.17
N ILE A 347 18.94 -12.96 -6.01
CA ILE A 347 17.56 -13.47 -5.89
C ILE A 347 16.56 -12.31 -5.84
N CYS A 348 16.82 -11.34 -4.97
CA CYS A 348 16.08 -10.09 -4.86
C CYS A 348 16.94 -8.92 -5.36
N VAL A 349 16.36 -7.72 -5.40
CA VAL A 349 17.10 -6.51 -5.82
C VAL A 349 18.24 -6.25 -4.85
N ASP A 350 17.93 -6.27 -3.55
CA ASP A 350 18.94 -6.18 -2.50
C ASP A 350 19.53 -7.56 -2.18
N GLY A 351 20.85 -7.58 -1.95
CA GLY A 351 21.55 -8.74 -1.41
C GLY A 351 21.71 -8.66 0.12
N PRO A 352 22.26 -9.71 0.77
CA PRO A 352 22.62 -9.64 2.18
C PRO A 352 23.63 -8.53 2.45
N PHE A 353 23.30 -7.67 3.40
CA PHE A 353 24.13 -6.54 3.78
C PHE A 353 23.99 -6.29 5.29
N PHE A 354 25.11 -5.91 5.92
CA PHE A 354 25.18 -5.46 7.32
C PHE A 354 26.20 -4.32 7.43
N ASP A 355 25.80 -3.20 8.02
CA ASP A 355 26.68 -2.15 8.54
C ASP A 355 26.55 -2.06 10.06
N PHE A 356 27.62 -1.63 10.71
CA PHE A 356 27.71 -1.63 12.17
C PHE A 356 28.16 -0.26 12.67
N PHE A 357 27.67 0.14 13.85
CA PHE A 357 28.19 1.34 14.51
C PHE A 357 29.68 1.17 14.85
N LYS A 358 30.47 2.21 14.61
CA LYS A 358 31.94 2.21 14.79
C LYS A 358 32.36 3.12 15.95
N GLY A 359 33.52 2.81 16.53
CA GLY A 359 34.16 3.65 17.56
C GLY A 359 33.62 3.42 18.97
N ASN A 360 33.67 4.46 19.81
CA ASN A 360 33.29 4.39 21.23
C ASN A 360 31.78 4.18 21.48
N PHE A 361 30.98 4.20 20.42
CA PHE A 361 29.53 3.97 20.43
C PHE A 361 29.18 2.73 19.61
N GLY A 362 30.07 1.73 19.54
CA GLY A 362 29.93 0.49 18.75
C GLY A 362 28.80 -0.41 19.24
N ASN A 363 27.56 0.09 19.17
CA ASN A 363 26.41 -0.47 19.83
C ASN A 363 25.69 -1.53 19.01
N GLY A 364 26.26 -2.11 17.95
CA GLY A 364 25.61 -3.18 17.21
C GLY A 364 25.29 -2.87 15.75
N VAL A 365 24.33 -3.60 15.18
CA VAL A 365 23.88 -3.43 13.79
C VAL A 365 23.30 -2.03 13.60
N LYS A 366 23.87 -1.29 12.64
CA LYS A 366 23.40 0.03 12.24
C LYS A 366 22.38 -0.04 11.12
N GLU A 367 22.56 -1.00 10.21
CA GLU A 367 21.75 -1.18 9.02
C GLU A 367 21.93 -2.61 8.52
N GLN A 368 20.87 -3.25 8.05
CA GLN A 368 20.94 -4.56 7.40
C GLN A 368 19.80 -4.69 6.40
N ASN A 369 20.03 -5.41 5.30
CA ASN A 369 18.99 -5.65 4.28
C ASN A 369 18.19 -6.93 4.52
N HIS A 370 18.80 -7.89 5.21
CA HIS A 370 18.26 -9.21 5.45
C HIS A 370 18.63 -9.65 6.86
N LEU A 371 17.84 -10.53 7.45
CA LEU A 371 18.24 -11.28 8.63
C LEU A 371 19.46 -12.14 8.32
N SER A 372 20.26 -12.47 9.33
CA SER A 372 21.30 -13.48 9.14
C SER A 372 20.69 -14.85 8.82
N MET A 373 21.52 -15.74 8.26
CA MET A 373 21.12 -17.12 8.01
C MET A 373 20.68 -17.83 9.31
N ASP A 374 21.32 -17.54 10.44
CA ASP A 374 21.00 -18.16 11.73
C ASP A 374 19.69 -17.63 12.30
N ALA A 375 19.44 -16.31 12.22
CA ALA A 375 18.15 -15.74 12.59
C ALA A 375 17.00 -16.29 11.73
N SER A 376 17.23 -16.42 10.41
CA SER A 376 16.25 -16.96 9.45
C SER A 376 15.85 -18.41 9.75
N LYS A 377 16.80 -19.25 10.20
CA LYS A 377 16.49 -20.61 10.67
C LYS A 377 15.54 -20.64 11.86
N GLY A 378 15.59 -19.63 12.72
CA GLY A 378 14.64 -19.50 13.84
C GLY A 378 13.18 -19.45 13.36
N PHE A 379 12.92 -18.87 12.18
CA PHE A 379 11.59 -18.89 11.58
C PHE A 379 11.30 -20.23 10.91
N LEU A 380 12.15 -20.66 9.98
CA LEU A 380 11.94 -21.86 9.17
C LEU A 380 11.85 -23.13 10.02
N GLU A 381 12.81 -23.33 10.91
CA GLU A 381 12.93 -24.54 11.73
C GLU A 381 12.24 -24.41 13.08
N GLY A 382 12.17 -23.20 13.64
CA GLY A 382 11.49 -22.94 14.91
C GLY A 382 9.98 -22.80 14.75
N ILE A 383 9.53 -21.67 14.20
CA ILE A 383 8.09 -21.35 14.08
C ILE A 383 7.37 -22.38 13.21
N TYR A 384 7.93 -22.70 12.04
CA TYR A 384 7.32 -23.62 11.11
C TYR A 384 7.74 -25.08 11.33
N GLY A 385 8.79 -25.37 12.10
CA GLY A 385 9.19 -26.76 12.34
C GLY A 385 9.70 -27.48 11.09
N LYS A 386 10.07 -26.75 10.03
CA LYS A 386 10.63 -27.35 8.81
C LYS A 386 12.04 -27.83 9.09
N ASN A 387 12.47 -28.90 8.44
CA ASN A 387 13.77 -29.47 8.73
C ASN A 387 14.37 -30.19 7.51
N GLY A 388 15.69 -30.05 7.34
CA GLY A 388 16.44 -30.81 6.35
C GLY A 388 16.57 -32.30 6.68
N ASN A 389 16.31 -32.71 7.92
CA ASN A 389 16.31 -34.10 8.34
C ASN A 389 14.92 -34.74 8.17
N PRO A 390 14.73 -35.74 7.28
CA PRO A 390 13.45 -36.40 7.09
C PRO A 390 13.02 -37.30 8.27
N ASP A 391 13.94 -37.64 9.18
CA ASP A 391 13.65 -38.55 10.31
C ASP A 391 12.93 -37.86 11.48
N VAL A 392 12.63 -36.55 11.37
CA VAL A 392 11.89 -35.79 12.39
C VAL A 392 10.37 -35.89 12.15
N PRO A 393 9.51 -35.58 13.15
CA PRO A 393 8.06 -35.57 12.97
C PRO A 393 7.62 -34.74 11.76
N GLY A 394 6.58 -35.20 11.05
CA GLY A 394 6.13 -34.58 9.80
C GLY A 394 7.11 -34.72 8.64
N GLY A 395 8.11 -35.60 8.74
CA GLY A 395 9.07 -35.84 7.67
C GLY A 395 9.93 -34.62 7.30
N GLY A 396 10.06 -33.64 8.21
CA GLY A 396 10.74 -32.37 7.96
C GLY A 396 9.93 -31.32 7.20
N PHE A 397 8.69 -31.60 6.78
CA PHE A 397 7.83 -30.62 6.09
C PHE A 397 7.26 -29.53 7.00
N GLY A 398 7.23 -29.79 8.30
CA GLY A 398 6.78 -28.82 9.29
C GLY A 398 5.31 -28.41 9.09
N ARG A 399 4.96 -27.24 9.61
CA ARG A 399 3.65 -26.61 9.55
C ARG A 399 3.48 -25.80 8.27
N ASN A 400 2.23 -25.68 7.84
CA ASN A 400 1.85 -24.84 6.70
C ASN A 400 1.77 -23.36 7.10
N GLY A 401 2.10 -22.49 6.15
CA GLY A 401 1.98 -21.05 6.33
C GLY A 401 2.77 -20.23 5.32
N VAL A 402 2.88 -18.94 5.61
CA VAL A 402 3.56 -17.94 4.77
C VAL A 402 4.11 -16.81 5.64
N ILE A 403 5.21 -16.21 5.20
CA ILE A 403 5.78 -15.01 5.80
C ILE A 403 5.48 -13.82 4.89
N LEU A 404 4.89 -12.76 5.42
CA LEU A 404 4.82 -11.46 4.77
C LEU A 404 5.74 -10.48 5.51
N THR A 405 6.57 -9.78 4.75
CA THR A 405 7.57 -8.86 5.30
C THR A 405 7.65 -7.56 4.48
N GLY A 406 8.21 -6.49 5.06
CA GLY A 406 8.41 -5.19 4.41
C GLY A 406 9.88 -4.97 4.02
N HIS A 407 10.36 -3.74 4.22
CA HIS A 407 11.77 -3.32 4.20
C HIS A 407 12.44 -3.24 2.82
N ASP A 408 12.38 -4.29 1.99
CA ASP A 408 12.84 -4.19 0.59
C ASP A 408 11.73 -3.52 -0.23
N HIS A 409 11.95 -2.24 -0.50
CA HIS A 409 10.97 -1.39 -1.17
C HIS A 409 10.60 -1.87 -2.58
N GLU A 410 11.47 -2.60 -3.28
CA GLU A 410 11.19 -3.17 -4.60
C GLU A 410 10.30 -4.42 -4.52
N GLY A 411 10.24 -5.04 -3.33
CA GLY A 411 9.52 -6.26 -3.06
C GLY A 411 10.21 -7.49 -3.63
N CYS A 412 9.92 -8.64 -3.04
CA CYS A 412 10.52 -9.89 -3.46
C CYS A 412 9.70 -11.11 -3.04
N ASN A 413 9.36 -11.97 -4.00
CA ASN A 413 8.57 -13.18 -3.77
C ASN A 413 9.46 -14.41 -3.94
N VAL A 414 9.74 -15.11 -2.85
CA VAL A 414 10.74 -16.18 -2.80
C VAL A 414 10.19 -17.44 -2.16
N TYR A 415 10.80 -18.56 -2.52
CA TYR A 415 10.58 -19.85 -1.89
C TYR A 415 11.90 -20.32 -1.28
N HIS A 416 11.89 -20.50 0.04
CA HIS A 416 12.98 -21.10 0.80
C HIS A 416 12.76 -22.59 0.85
N TYR A 417 13.78 -23.39 0.54
CA TYR A 417 13.67 -24.85 0.55
C TYR A 417 14.97 -25.51 1.02
N VAL A 418 14.86 -26.75 1.45
CA VAL A 418 16.02 -27.59 1.75
C VAL A 418 15.88 -28.93 1.03
N ASN A 419 16.94 -29.36 0.35
CA ASN A 419 16.93 -30.63 -0.37
C ASN A 419 17.39 -31.77 0.53
N HIS A 420 16.49 -32.71 0.86
CA HIS A 420 16.82 -33.88 1.70
C HIS A 420 17.85 -34.81 1.07
N SER A 421 17.96 -34.81 -0.26
CA SER A 421 18.94 -35.61 -1.00
C SER A 421 20.34 -35.00 -0.97
N ASN A 422 20.47 -33.70 -0.69
CA ASN A 422 21.76 -33.05 -0.55
C ASN A 422 22.36 -33.42 0.82
N PRO A 423 23.57 -34.01 0.89
CA PRO A 423 24.21 -34.35 2.16
C PRO A 423 24.41 -33.17 3.11
N MET A 424 24.57 -31.96 2.59
CA MET A 424 24.78 -30.75 3.41
C MET A 424 23.48 -30.18 3.98
N ARG A 425 22.33 -30.51 3.38
CA ARG A 425 20.98 -30.10 3.83
C ARG A 425 20.90 -28.61 4.21
N GLN A 426 21.47 -27.75 3.38
CA GLN A 426 21.46 -26.30 3.60
C GLN A 426 20.17 -25.69 3.04
N TRP A 427 19.73 -24.62 3.69
CA TRP A 427 18.63 -23.81 3.20
C TRP A 427 19.08 -23.01 1.98
N GLU A 428 18.31 -23.14 0.91
CA GLU A 428 18.46 -22.41 -0.35
C GLU A 428 17.20 -21.57 -0.59
N ALA A 429 17.31 -20.54 -1.42
CA ALA A 429 16.18 -19.73 -1.80
C ALA A 429 16.17 -19.52 -3.33
N THR A 430 14.98 -19.41 -3.90
CA THR A 430 14.80 -19.03 -5.31
C THR A 430 13.55 -18.17 -5.46
N THR A 431 13.41 -17.47 -6.57
CA THR A 431 12.19 -16.68 -6.82
C THR A 431 10.99 -17.60 -7.01
N TRP A 432 9.82 -17.16 -6.57
CA TRP A 432 8.59 -17.96 -6.67
C TRP A 432 8.30 -18.51 -8.08
N PRO A 433 8.41 -17.71 -9.18
CA PRO A 433 8.23 -18.25 -10.52
C PRO A 433 9.22 -19.38 -10.86
N LYS A 434 10.48 -19.24 -10.46
CA LYS A 434 11.50 -20.28 -10.69
C LYS A 434 11.24 -21.53 -9.87
N ALA A 435 10.73 -21.39 -8.64
CA ALA A 435 10.35 -22.53 -7.81
C ALA A 435 9.24 -23.36 -8.46
N ILE A 436 8.24 -22.69 -9.04
CA ILE A 436 7.14 -23.32 -9.78
C ILE A 436 7.64 -23.95 -11.08
N ASP A 437 8.41 -23.22 -11.89
CA ASP A 437 8.94 -23.73 -13.16
C ASP A 437 9.86 -24.96 -12.98
N ALA A 438 10.56 -25.02 -11.85
CA ALA A 438 11.43 -26.13 -11.49
C ALA A 438 10.74 -27.24 -10.67
N ASP A 439 9.42 -27.13 -10.44
CA ASP A 439 8.61 -28.10 -9.68
C ASP A 439 9.09 -28.33 -8.23
N ILE A 440 9.77 -27.35 -7.64
CA ILE A 440 10.38 -27.50 -6.30
C ILE A 440 9.32 -27.60 -5.20
N VAL A 441 8.22 -26.86 -5.35
CA VAL A 441 7.19 -26.70 -4.31
C VAL A 441 6.46 -28.00 -4.00
N ASP A 442 6.18 -28.80 -5.03
CA ASP A 442 5.42 -30.05 -4.92
C ASP A 442 6.34 -31.29 -4.92
N GLN A 443 7.66 -31.10 -5.02
CA GLN A 443 8.62 -32.19 -5.10
C GLN A 443 8.78 -32.92 -3.75
N PRO A 444 8.67 -34.26 -3.71
CA PRO A 444 8.95 -35.03 -2.51
C PRO A 444 10.39 -34.83 -2.02
N GLY A 445 10.56 -34.67 -0.70
CA GLY A 445 11.86 -34.44 -0.07
C GLY A 445 12.43 -33.03 -0.22
N MET A 446 11.60 -32.06 -0.61
CA MET A 446 11.95 -30.64 -0.74
C MET A 446 11.06 -29.77 0.16
N PRO A 447 11.11 -29.92 1.49
CA PRO A 447 10.31 -29.05 2.35
C PRO A 447 10.76 -27.60 2.20
N GLY A 448 9.77 -26.71 2.12
CA GLY A 448 10.02 -25.29 1.94
C GLY A 448 8.88 -24.40 2.42
N LEU A 449 9.12 -23.09 2.34
CA LEU A 449 8.22 -22.03 2.79
C LEU A 449 8.30 -20.85 1.83
N ARG A 450 7.14 -20.29 1.46
CA ARG A 450 7.06 -19.05 0.70
C ARG A 450 7.21 -17.85 1.64
N GLU A 451 8.08 -16.93 1.28
CA GLU A 451 8.23 -15.62 1.90
C GLU A 451 7.94 -14.55 0.85
N ILE A 452 7.15 -13.55 1.21
CA ILE A 452 6.78 -12.44 0.34
C ILE A 452 7.16 -11.14 1.03
N THR A 453 8.22 -10.53 0.54
CA THR A 453 8.52 -9.13 0.80
C THR A 453 7.59 -8.28 -0.06
N VAL A 454 6.67 -7.55 0.59
CA VAL A 454 5.65 -6.77 -0.08
C VAL A 454 6.28 -5.48 -0.59
N GLN A 455 6.25 -5.29 -1.91
CA GLN A 455 6.73 -4.07 -2.55
C GLN A 455 6.08 -2.83 -1.91
N SER A 456 6.88 -1.79 -1.71
CA SER A 456 6.51 -0.59 -0.98
C SER A 456 5.36 0.17 -1.66
N MET A 457 4.50 0.77 -0.83
CA MET A 457 3.45 1.68 -1.29
C MET A 457 3.95 3.09 -1.59
N MET A 458 5.23 3.38 -1.39
CA MET A 458 5.83 4.67 -1.74
C MET A 458 5.75 4.95 -3.24
N GLY A 459 5.79 6.24 -3.58
CA GLY A 459 5.75 6.70 -4.97
C GLY A 459 6.88 6.16 -5.84
N GLY A 460 8.08 6.08 -5.29
CA GLY A 460 9.27 5.56 -5.98
C GLY A 460 9.12 4.10 -6.41
N PHE A 461 8.26 3.33 -5.74
CA PHE A 461 8.08 1.89 -5.91
C PHE A 461 6.68 1.56 -6.43
N ALA A 462 6.18 2.43 -7.31
CA ALA A 462 4.91 2.29 -8.03
C ALA A 462 3.64 2.22 -7.16
N GLY A 463 3.68 2.64 -5.89
CA GLY A 463 2.48 2.74 -5.07
C GLY A 463 1.76 1.41 -4.88
N ASN A 464 2.51 0.36 -4.56
CA ASN A 464 2.01 -1.00 -4.51
C ASN A 464 1.06 -1.26 -3.34
N ALA A 465 0.13 -2.20 -3.54
CA ALA A 465 -0.68 -2.83 -2.52
C ALA A 465 -0.72 -4.35 -2.75
N GLY A 466 -0.34 -5.12 -1.74
CA GLY A 466 -0.42 -6.57 -1.73
C GLY A 466 -1.83 -7.07 -1.39
N LEU A 467 -2.28 -8.09 -2.11
CA LEU A 467 -3.59 -8.71 -1.98
C LEU A 467 -3.41 -10.20 -1.71
N MET A 468 -3.44 -10.59 -0.43
CA MET A 468 -3.38 -11.99 -0.03
C MET A 468 -4.78 -12.53 0.26
N SER A 469 -5.07 -13.72 -0.25
CA SER A 469 -6.28 -14.47 0.09
C SER A 469 -5.93 -15.80 0.70
N LEU A 470 -6.73 -16.21 1.68
CA LEU A 470 -6.59 -17.48 2.37
C LEU A 470 -7.99 -18.12 2.52
N TRP A 471 -8.09 -19.38 2.13
CA TRP A 471 -9.32 -20.18 2.22
C TRP A 471 -8.98 -21.60 2.66
N PHE A 472 -9.98 -22.30 3.19
CA PHE A 472 -9.82 -23.68 3.61
C PHE A 472 -10.45 -24.59 2.57
N ASP A 473 -9.69 -25.57 2.10
CA ASP A 473 -10.16 -26.60 1.18
C ASP A 473 -10.61 -27.81 2.00
N GLU A 474 -11.93 -27.98 2.12
CA GLU A 474 -12.53 -29.08 2.88
C GLU A 474 -12.27 -30.46 2.24
N SER A 475 -11.92 -30.53 0.95
CA SER A 475 -11.69 -31.80 0.25
C SER A 475 -10.37 -32.46 0.65
N ILE A 476 -9.32 -31.66 0.84
CA ILE A 476 -7.99 -32.08 1.30
C ILE A 476 -7.75 -31.76 2.77
N TRP A 477 -8.65 -31.02 3.41
CA TRP A 477 -8.57 -30.59 4.81
C TRP A 477 -7.38 -29.68 5.13
N GLU A 478 -7.03 -28.80 4.19
CA GLU A 478 -5.88 -27.91 4.29
C GLU A 478 -6.20 -26.46 3.92
N TRP A 479 -5.42 -25.54 4.47
CA TRP A 479 -5.48 -24.13 4.10
C TRP A 479 -4.70 -23.88 2.81
N GLN A 480 -5.29 -23.09 1.93
CA GLN A 480 -4.74 -22.67 0.64
C GLN A 480 -4.67 -21.16 0.61
N PHE A 481 -3.60 -20.61 0.02
CA PHE A 481 -3.41 -19.17 -0.07
C PHE A 481 -2.81 -18.76 -1.42
N GLU A 482 -3.09 -17.52 -1.80
CA GLU A 482 -2.41 -16.90 -2.94
C GLU A 482 -2.23 -15.40 -2.69
N PHE A 483 -1.23 -14.83 -3.34
CA PHE A 483 -0.85 -13.43 -3.23
C PHE A 483 -0.67 -12.78 -4.60
N THR A 484 -1.17 -11.56 -4.76
CA THR A 484 -0.91 -10.73 -5.94
C THR A 484 -0.69 -9.27 -5.56
N ASN A 485 -0.08 -8.51 -6.45
CA ASN A 485 0.22 -7.09 -6.28
C ASN A 485 -0.69 -6.22 -7.15
N CYS A 486 -1.00 -5.02 -6.68
CA CYS A 486 -1.72 -3.99 -7.43
C CYS A 486 -1.11 -2.63 -7.14
N GLY A 487 -0.46 -2.02 -8.12
CA GLY A 487 0.16 -0.70 -8.00
C GLY A 487 -0.68 0.42 -8.62
N LEU A 488 -0.64 1.60 -8.01
CA LEU A 488 -1.17 2.84 -8.57
C LEU A 488 -0.28 3.39 -9.71
N GLY A 489 1.04 3.22 -9.57
CA GLY A 489 2.06 3.94 -10.34
C GLY A 489 2.61 5.14 -9.57
N THR A 490 3.62 5.81 -10.13
CA THR A 490 4.42 6.82 -9.40
C THR A 490 3.63 8.04 -8.89
N GLN A 491 4.16 8.69 -7.85
CA GLN A 491 3.64 9.93 -7.28
C GLN A 491 3.59 11.10 -8.27
N HIS A 492 4.39 11.08 -9.33
CA HIS A 492 4.36 12.12 -10.36
C HIS A 492 3.03 12.18 -11.10
N ILE A 493 2.43 11.01 -11.36
CA ILE A 493 1.11 10.93 -11.99
C ILE A 493 0.09 11.57 -11.06
N TRP A 494 0.12 11.20 -9.78
CA TRP A 494 -0.77 11.77 -8.76
C TRP A 494 -0.67 13.30 -8.69
N TRP A 495 0.56 13.84 -8.61
CA TRP A 495 0.79 15.28 -8.59
C TRP A 495 0.31 15.98 -9.86
N LEU A 496 0.62 15.43 -11.04
CA LEU A 496 0.22 16.00 -12.32
C LEU A 496 -1.30 16.16 -12.40
N VAL A 497 -2.05 15.12 -12.07
CA VAL A 497 -3.52 15.15 -12.11
C VAL A 497 -4.07 16.22 -11.18
N HIS A 498 -3.65 16.24 -9.92
CA HIS A 498 -4.16 17.21 -8.95
C HIS A 498 -3.74 18.65 -9.25
N ILE A 499 -2.54 18.89 -9.77
CA ILE A 499 -2.10 20.23 -10.20
C ILE A 499 -2.95 20.72 -11.38
N LEU A 500 -3.21 19.86 -12.38
CA LEU A 500 -4.06 20.21 -13.52
C LEU A 500 -5.49 20.51 -13.06
N ASP A 501 -6.05 19.71 -12.15
CA ASP A 501 -7.37 19.92 -11.57
C ASP A 501 -7.45 21.26 -10.80
N LEU A 502 -6.43 21.60 -10.02
CA LEU A 502 -6.34 22.88 -9.31
C LEU A 502 -6.27 24.06 -10.28
N ILE A 503 -5.50 23.94 -11.38
CA ILE A 503 -5.45 24.96 -12.44
C ILE A 503 -6.82 25.12 -13.10
N ALA A 504 -7.46 24.02 -13.49
CA ALA A 504 -8.79 24.04 -14.11
C ALA A 504 -9.83 24.67 -13.19
N LEU A 505 -9.82 24.32 -11.90
CA LEU A 505 -10.69 24.90 -10.88
C LEU A 505 -10.43 26.40 -10.70
N GLY A 506 -9.16 26.82 -10.62
CA GLY A 506 -8.79 28.24 -10.50
C GLY A 506 -9.27 29.08 -11.70
N ILE A 507 -9.05 28.59 -12.92
CA ILE A 507 -9.55 29.23 -14.15
C ILE A 507 -11.08 29.27 -14.15
N GLY A 508 -11.73 28.18 -13.70
CA GLY A 508 -13.18 28.05 -13.60
C GLY A 508 -13.79 29.07 -12.64
N LEU A 509 -13.18 29.25 -11.47
CA LEU A 509 -13.58 30.25 -10.48
C LEU A 509 -13.45 31.67 -11.03
N VAL A 510 -12.32 32.01 -11.64
CA VAL A 510 -12.12 33.33 -12.26
C VAL A 510 -13.15 33.58 -13.36
N TYR A 511 -13.37 32.61 -14.24
CA TYR A 511 -14.40 32.69 -15.27
C TYR A 511 -15.80 32.91 -14.68
N GLY A 512 -16.15 32.13 -13.65
CA GLY A 512 -17.42 32.23 -12.94
C GLY A 512 -17.62 33.60 -12.28
N CYS A 513 -16.61 34.13 -11.58
CA CYS A 513 -16.66 35.46 -10.98
C CYS A 513 -16.86 36.56 -12.03
N ILE A 514 -16.20 36.48 -13.18
CA ILE A 514 -16.35 37.46 -14.25
C ILE A 514 -17.74 37.39 -14.87
N VAL A 515 -18.27 36.19 -15.12
CA VAL A 515 -19.63 36.00 -15.64
C VAL A 515 -20.67 36.52 -14.65
N LEU A 516 -20.51 36.22 -13.37
CA LEU A 516 -21.40 36.70 -12.31
C LEU A 516 -21.36 38.23 -12.20
N TYR A 517 -20.16 38.82 -12.18
CA TYR A 517 -19.99 40.27 -12.17
C TYR A 517 -20.72 40.91 -13.36
N GLN A 518 -20.54 40.39 -14.57
CA GLN A 518 -21.25 40.88 -15.76
C GLN A 518 -22.77 40.73 -15.67
N HIS A 519 -23.27 39.71 -14.98
CA HIS A 519 -24.69 39.51 -14.78
C HIS A 519 -25.26 40.51 -13.77
N VAL A 520 -24.54 40.77 -12.68
CA VAL A 520 -24.95 41.72 -11.62
C VAL A 520 -24.82 43.18 -12.06
N THR A 521 -23.80 43.52 -12.85
CA THR A 521 -23.60 44.90 -13.34
C THR A 521 -24.33 45.20 -14.64
N ARG A 522 -25.14 44.27 -15.17
CA ARG A 522 -26.01 44.58 -16.30
C ARG A 522 -27.13 45.50 -15.81
N PRO A 523 -27.22 46.75 -16.29
CA PRO A 523 -28.36 47.59 -15.95
C PRO A 523 -29.63 46.94 -16.50
N GLU A 524 -30.68 46.87 -15.67
CA GLU A 524 -32.04 46.60 -16.14
C GLU A 524 -32.39 47.68 -17.18
N ILE A 525 -32.29 47.33 -18.46
CA ILE A 525 -32.85 48.17 -19.51
C ILE A 525 -34.36 48.02 -19.41
N HIS A 526 -34.99 48.93 -18.67
CA HIS A 526 -36.42 49.18 -18.75
C HIS A 526 -36.77 49.46 -20.22
N ALA A 527 -37.31 48.48 -20.91
CA ALA A 527 -37.88 48.63 -22.23
C ALA A 527 -39.18 49.46 -22.12
N LYS A 528 -39.06 50.79 -22.10
CA LYS A 528 -40.15 51.68 -22.51
C LYS A 528 -40.23 51.67 -24.03
N SER A 529 -40.94 50.70 -24.59
CA SER A 529 -41.44 50.80 -25.96
C SER A 529 -42.73 51.64 -25.95
N GLY A 530 -42.57 52.94 -26.17
CA GLY A 530 -43.66 53.87 -26.42
C GLY A 530 -44.28 53.66 -27.80
N MET A 531 -45.61 53.67 -27.82
CA MET A 531 -46.54 53.58 -28.94
C MET A 531 -46.50 54.82 -29.86
N MET A 532 -46.62 54.60 -31.19
CA MET A 532 -47.33 55.42 -32.21
C MET A 532 -47.35 54.57 -33.50
N GLY A 533 -48.47 53.95 -33.94
CA GLY A 533 -49.62 54.53 -34.68
C GLY A 533 -49.28 54.64 -36.19
N ASN A 534 -50.03 54.17 -37.21
CA ASN A 534 -51.42 53.75 -37.41
C ASN A 534 -51.55 53.17 -38.87
N GLY A 535 -52.54 52.32 -39.20
CA GLY A 535 -52.98 52.12 -40.62
C GLY A 535 -53.58 50.77 -41.10
N ASN A 536 -54.90 50.61 -40.96
CA ASN A 536 -55.90 49.97 -41.87
C ASN A 536 -55.97 48.44 -42.16
N ALA A 537 -56.88 47.77 -41.41
CA ALA A 537 -58.13 47.07 -41.82
C ALA A 537 -58.26 46.26 -43.16
N LYS A 538 -58.51 44.94 -43.11
CA LYS A 538 -59.82 44.22 -43.23
C LYS A 538 -59.66 42.68 -43.48
N LYS A 539 -60.61 41.92 -42.89
CA LYS A 539 -60.96 40.45 -42.86
C LYS A 539 -61.16 39.77 -44.25
N PRO A 540 -61.38 38.42 -44.42
CA PRO A 540 -62.05 37.47 -43.48
C PRO A 540 -61.55 35.99 -43.38
N GLN A 541 -62.19 35.26 -42.45
CA GLN A 541 -62.17 33.80 -42.20
C GLN A 541 -62.88 32.98 -43.31
N GLU A 542 -62.48 31.71 -43.52
CA GLU A 542 -63.27 30.49 -43.19
C GLU A 542 -62.65 29.16 -43.73
N LYS A 543 -62.31 28.26 -42.79
CA LYS A 543 -62.82 26.87 -42.59
C LYS A 543 -62.99 25.88 -43.77
N LYS A 544 -62.40 24.67 -43.61
CA LYS A 544 -62.98 23.28 -43.57
C LYS A 544 -62.03 22.23 -44.21
N THR A 545 -61.54 21.15 -43.58
CA THR A 545 -62.09 19.89 -42.96
C THR A 545 -61.42 18.71 -43.73
N VAL A 546 -60.97 17.58 -43.18
CA VAL A 546 -61.68 16.32 -42.82
C VAL A 546 -60.60 15.29 -42.38
N GLN A 547 -60.59 14.80 -41.12
CA GLN A 547 -61.00 13.45 -40.58
C GLN A 547 -60.21 12.25 -41.14
N ASN A 548 -60.02 11.09 -40.46
CA ASN A 548 -60.06 10.59 -39.08
C ASN A 548 -59.57 9.12 -39.15
N GLY A 549 -59.02 8.63 -38.03
CA GLY A 549 -59.20 7.24 -37.53
C GLY A 549 -58.40 6.12 -38.22
N ASP A 550 -58.08 5.00 -37.57
CA ASP A 550 -58.19 4.58 -36.18
C ASP A 550 -57.45 3.24 -36.03
N ALA A 551 -57.18 2.85 -34.77
CA ALA A 551 -57.12 1.48 -34.25
C ALA A 551 -55.88 0.57 -34.46
N PHE A 552 -55.09 0.47 -33.38
CA PHE A 552 -54.92 -0.71 -32.51
C PHE A 552 -54.38 -2.07 -33.04
N GLN A 553 -53.29 -2.50 -32.38
CA GLN A 553 -53.08 -3.76 -31.64
C GLN A 553 -52.06 -4.84 -32.12
N ASN A 554 -51.17 -5.14 -31.16
CA ASN A 554 -50.62 -6.42 -30.72
C ASN A 554 -49.48 -7.16 -31.50
N LYS A 555 -48.37 -7.32 -30.75
CA LYS A 555 -47.35 -8.41 -30.75
C LYS A 555 -48.00 -9.82 -30.82
N PRO A 556 -47.30 -10.98 -31.05
CA PRO A 556 -45.90 -11.29 -30.66
C PRO A 556 -45.09 -12.39 -31.46
N ILE A 557 -43.83 -12.62 -31.02
CA ILE A 557 -43.10 -13.93 -30.86
C ILE A 557 -42.30 -14.63 -32.02
N LEU A 558 -41.05 -14.97 -31.64
CA LEU A 558 -40.08 -16.07 -31.94
C LEU A 558 -39.44 -16.36 -33.31
N ASP A 559 -38.09 -16.41 -33.24
CA ASP A 559 -37.11 -17.43 -33.65
C ASP A 559 -37.41 -18.37 -34.82
N THR A 560 -36.47 -18.50 -35.79
CA THR A 560 -35.46 -19.58 -35.80
C THR A 560 -34.43 -19.43 -36.93
N ALA A 561 -33.27 -20.05 -36.68
CA ALA A 561 -32.05 -20.20 -37.46
C ALA A 561 -32.18 -20.50 -38.97
N THR A 562 -31.17 -20.14 -39.75
CA THR A 562 -30.20 -21.08 -40.38
C THR A 562 -29.25 -20.36 -41.35
N ASN A 563 -27.94 -20.63 -41.18
CA ASN A 563 -26.89 -20.51 -42.21
C ASN A 563 -27.10 -21.64 -43.25
N PRO A 564 -26.60 -21.57 -44.51
CA PRO A 564 -25.15 -21.49 -44.76
C PRO A 564 -24.67 -20.82 -46.07
N GLY A 565 -23.40 -20.41 -46.07
CA GLY A 565 -22.45 -20.93 -47.07
C GLY A 565 -22.09 -20.11 -48.32
N VAL A 566 -20.78 -19.79 -48.37
CA VAL A 566 -19.85 -19.91 -49.51
C VAL A 566 -19.84 -18.82 -50.62
N HIS A 567 -18.69 -18.12 -50.71
CA HIS A 567 -17.77 -17.94 -51.87
C HIS A 567 -17.08 -16.55 -51.79
N VAL A 568 -15.77 -16.44 -51.52
CA VAL A 568 -14.55 -16.65 -52.36
C VAL A 568 -13.90 -15.32 -52.80
N THR A 569 -12.56 -15.40 -52.89
CA THR A 569 -11.54 -14.42 -53.34
C THR A 569 -10.95 -13.54 -52.23
N GLY A 570 -9.64 -13.43 -52.04
CA GLY A 570 -8.48 -13.98 -52.76
C GLY A 570 -7.29 -13.05 -52.56
N ASN A 571 -6.08 -13.62 -52.42
CA ASN A 571 -4.76 -12.97 -52.44
C ASN A 571 -4.45 -11.99 -51.27
N ARG A 572 -3.24 -11.88 -50.70
CA ARG A 572 -1.88 -12.29 -51.14
C ARG A 572 -0.93 -12.33 -49.93
N SER A 573 0.02 -13.27 -49.99
CA SER A 573 1.22 -13.43 -49.15
C SER A 573 2.11 -12.18 -49.05
N LEU A 574 2.82 -12.00 -47.91
CA LEU A 574 4.29 -11.85 -47.87
C LEU A 574 4.83 -12.00 -46.43
N ARG A 575 5.66 -13.05 -46.24
CA ARG A 575 6.64 -13.23 -45.16
C ARG A 575 7.79 -12.24 -45.35
N THR A 576 8.36 -11.74 -44.25
CA THR A 576 9.82 -11.77 -44.04
C THR A 576 10.18 -11.66 -42.57
N GLU A 577 11.00 -12.60 -42.10
CA GLU A 577 11.81 -12.50 -40.89
C GLU A 577 12.88 -11.40 -41.05
N LEU A 578 13.31 -10.78 -39.95
CA LEU A 578 14.68 -10.30 -39.83
C LEU A 578 15.13 -10.31 -38.36
N SER A 579 16.16 -11.11 -38.10
CA SER A 579 17.04 -11.09 -36.93
C SER A 579 18.09 -9.99 -37.11
N MET A 580 18.48 -9.28 -36.04
CA MET A 580 19.87 -9.14 -35.57
C MET A 580 20.09 -8.06 -34.48
N MET A 581 20.92 -8.46 -33.51
CA MET A 581 22.00 -7.72 -32.84
C MET A 581 21.72 -6.69 -31.73
N SER A 582 22.04 -7.14 -30.49
CA SER A 582 23.11 -6.63 -29.61
C SER A 582 23.65 -5.22 -29.86
N LEU A 583 23.56 -4.37 -28.83
CA LEU A 583 24.52 -3.30 -28.57
C LEU A 583 24.85 -3.24 -27.09
N ASP A 584 26.15 -3.37 -26.85
CA ASP A 584 26.90 -3.23 -25.61
C ASP A 584 27.54 -1.83 -25.59
N SER A 585 27.45 -1.12 -24.46
CA SER A 585 28.29 0.05 -24.05
C SER A 585 27.63 0.68 -22.82
N GLY A 586 28.30 1.09 -21.75
CA GLY A 586 29.72 1.19 -21.46
C GLY A 586 29.90 1.98 -20.17
N SER A 587 30.90 1.58 -19.40
CA SER A 587 31.47 2.21 -18.20
C SER A 587 31.61 3.74 -18.26
N ARG A 588 31.31 4.42 -17.14
CA ARG A 588 32.07 5.60 -16.67
C ARG A 588 32.17 5.60 -15.14
N LEU A 589 33.36 6.00 -14.71
CA LEU A 589 33.88 6.22 -13.36
C LEU A 589 32.96 6.99 -12.42
#